data_AF-A0A5C8EAW5-F1
#
_entry.id   AF-A0A5C8EAW5-F1
#
_cell.length_a   1.000
_cell.length_b   1.000
_cell.length_c   1.000
_cell.angle_alpha   90.00
_cell.angle_beta   90.00
_cell.angle_gamma   90.00
#
_symmetry.space_group_name_H-M   'P 1'
#
loop_
_entity.id
_entity.type
_entity.pdbx_description
1 polymer ?
#
loop_
_entity_poly.entity_id
_entity_poly.type
_entity_poly.pdbx_seq_one_letter_code
_entity_poly.pdbx_strand_id
1 'polypeptide(L)'
;MLGAIIGDIVGSIYEFDNIKTKDFNLFTNEMFFTDDTVMTIAVAEAIIEGGKPRHFAEYMKLYGYLYLDIGYGTSFAKWITSKESKPYNSWGNGSAMRVSPCGWIAKLNIPFEEGLKLTEDLAKKSAEVTHNHPEGIKGAQATAAAIFFMRHGKSKNAVEEYKNKLKDYIQNKYKYDLNFTLNEIRPSYAFNESCQKTVPQAIVSFLESENFEDAIRNAISIGGDSDTLAAITGSIAEAAYGIPEYIKEKAISYLDNEIKEVYNSWINFLDSKN
;
A
#
# COMPACT_ATOMS: atom_id res chain seq x y z
N MET A 1 0.39 -3.02 7.68
CA MET A 1 1.45 -2.05 7.35
C MET A 1 2.72 -2.76 6.93
N LEU A 2 3.14 -3.79 7.66
CA LEU A 2 4.38 -4.52 7.34
C LEU A 2 4.32 -5.19 5.97
N GLY A 3 3.13 -5.61 5.52
CA GLY A 3 2.95 -6.16 4.18
C GLY A 3 3.29 -5.17 3.07
N ALA A 4 2.99 -3.88 3.26
CA ALA A 4 3.38 -2.82 2.32
C ALA A 4 4.91 -2.66 2.28
N ILE A 5 5.53 -2.59 3.47
CA ILE A 5 6.98 -2.48 3.63
C ILE A 5 7.71 -3.67 2.98
N ILE A 6 7.21 -4.89 3.16
CA ILE A 6 7.78 -6.08 2.51
C ILE A 6 7.67 -5.98 0.99
N GLY A 7 6.51 -5.57 0.48
CA GLY A 7 6.30 -5.45 -0.96
C GLY A 7 7.26 -4.44 -1.61
N ASP A 8 7.38 -3.27 -1.01
CA ASP A 8 8.38 -2.26 -1.36
C ASP A 8 9.80 -2.85 -1.39
N ILE A 9 10.28 -3.39 -0.25
CA ILE A 9 11.64 -3.92 -0.16
C ILE A 9 11.93 -4.96 -1.24
N VAL A 10 11.01 -5.91 -1.44
CA VAL A 10 11.18 -6.98 -2.43
C VAL A 10 11.13 -6.44 -3.86
N GLY A 11 10.35 -5.39 -4.12
CA GLY A 11 10.20 -4.79 -5.44
C GLY A 11 11.27 -3.77 -5.82
N SER A 12 11.99 -3.20 -4.85
CA SER A 12 12.98 -2.12 -5.04
C SER A 12 13.97 -2.36 -6.17
N ILE A 13 14.55 -3.57 -6.26
CA ILE A 13 15.54 -3.90 -7.30
C ILE A 13 14.92 -4.20 -8.67
N TYR A 14 13.60 -4.36 -8.74
CA TYR A 14 12.87 -4.76 -9.95
C TYR A 14 12.07 -3.62 -10.60
N GLU A 15 11.97 -2.43 -10.00
CA GLU A 15 11.19 -1.29 -10.52
C GLU A 15 11.61 -0.91 -11.96
N PHE A 16 12.92 -0.76 -12.20
CA PHE A 16 13.49 -0.42 -13.51
C PHE A 16 14.19 -1.58 -14.22
N ASP A 17 14.32 -2.73 -13.55
CA ASP A 17 14.85 -3.98 -14.12
C ASP A 17 13.84 -5.13 -13.87
N ASN A 18 12.68 -5.00 -14.51
CA ASN A 18 11.54 -5.89 -14.27
C ASN A 18 11.88 -7.36 -14.52
N ILE A 19 11.48 -8.22 -13.57
CA ILE A 19 11.50 -9.67 -13.74
C ILE A 19 10.11 -10.20 -14.13
N LYS A 20 10.04 -10.99 -15.20
CA LYS A 20 8.77 -11.53 -15.75
C LYS A 20 8.48 -12.98 -15.33
N THR A 21 8.90 -13.34 -14.12
CA THR A 21 8.74 -14.69 -13.55
C THR A 21 8.51 -14.60 -12.04
N LYS A 22 7.87 -15.62 -11.47
CA LYS A 22 7.72 -15.80 -10.01
C LYS A 22 8.94 -16.47 -9.38
N ASP A 23 9.83 -17.04 -10.20
CA ASP A 23 11.03 -17.74 -9.77
C ASP A 23 12.18 -16.77 -9.55
N PHE A 24 12.27 -16.25 -8.32
CA PHE A 24 13.31 -15.34 -7.86
C PHE A 24 13.54 -15.48 -6.35
N ASN A 25 14.70 -15.05 -5.86
CA ASN A 25 14.96 -15.01 -4.42
C ASN A 25 14.12 -13.91 -3.78
N LEU A 26 13.25 -14.27 -2.83
CA LEU A 26 12.34 -13.32 -2.18
C LEU A 26 13.11 -12.16 -1.52
N PHE A 27 14.27 -12.43 -0.94
CA PHE A 27 15.15 -11.43 -0.35
C PHE A 27 16.59 -11.57 -0.86
N THR A 28 17.23 -10.44 -1.18
CA THR A 28 18.66 -10.35 -1.50
C THR A 28 19.31 -9.19 -0.74
N ASN A 29 20.64 -9.13 -0.66
CA ASN A 29 21.35 -8.07 0.06
C ASN A 29 21.31 -6.71 -0.66
N GLU A 30 20.83 -6.67 -1.90
CA GLU A 30 20.76 -5.45 -2.73
C GLU A 30 19.42 -4.72 -2.57
N MET A 31 18.44 -5.36 -1.95
CA MET A 31 17.12 -4.78 -1.67
C MET A 31 17.19 -3.73 -0.55
N PHE A 32 16.33 -2.72 -0.66
CA PHE A 32 16.20 -1.62 0.29
C PHE A 32 14.74 -1.15 0.30
N PHE A 33 14.32 -0.39 1.32
CA PHE A 33 13.01 0.25 1.32
C PHE A 33 13.05 1.58 0.56
N THR A 34 11.96 1.94 -0.12
CA THR A 34 11.83 3.16 -0.94
C THR A 34 10.92 4.21 -0.29
N ASP A 35 10.48 5.19 -1.07
CA ASP A 35 9.49 6.17 -0.62
C ASP A 35 8.15 5.56 -0.23
N ASP A 36 7.81 4.39 -0.75
CA ASP A 36 6.64 3.59 -0.34
C ASP A 36 6.60 3.37 1.17
N THR A 37 7.67 2.81 1.74
CA THR A 37 7.82 2.58 3.17
C THR A 37 7.86 3.88 3.94
N VAL A 38 8.69 4.84 3.51
CA VAL A 38 8.84 6.12 4.24
C VAL A 38 7.50 6.85 4.33
N MET A 39 6.72 6.85 3.25
CA MET A 39 5.40 7.48 3.23
C MET A 39 4.34 6.68 3.96
N THR A 40 4.43 5.35 3.96
CA THR A 40 3.58 4.49 4.79
C THR A 40 3.77 4.81 6.28
N ILE A 41 5.03 4.98 6.70
CA ILE A 41 5.41 5.36 8.07
C ILE A 41 4.89 6.75 8.42
N ALA A 42 5.04 7.72 7.52
CA ALA A 42 4.49 9.06 7.70
C ALA A 42 2.95 9.05 7.88
N VAL A 43 2.24 8.21 7.13
CA VAL A 43 0.78 8.04 7.27
C VAL A 43 0.42 7.41 8.61
N ALA A 44 1.18 6.41 9.06
CA ALA A 44 0.98 5.78 10.37
C ALA A 44 1.14 6.79 11.51
N GLU A 45 2.23 7.54 11.51
CA GLU A 45 2.51 8.58 12.52
C GLU A 45 1.42 9.67 12.53
N ALA A 46 1.01 10.14 11.35
CA ALA A 46 -0.06 11.12 11.23
C ALA A 46 -1.40 10.63 11.83
N ILE A 47 -1.68 9.32 11.77
CA ILE A 47 -2.88 8.72 12.36
C ILE A 47 -2.74 8.58 13.88
N ILE A 48 -1.58 8.16 14.38
CA ILE A 48 -1.27 8.12 15.83
C ILE A 48 -1.54 9.48 16.45
N GLU A 49 -1.11 10.55 15.77
CA GLU A 49 -1.31 11.94 16.17
C GLU A 49 -2.72 12.49 15.92
N GLY A 50 -3.66 11.64 15.51
CA GLY A 50 -5.09 11.95 15.42
C GLY A 50 -5.65 12.12 14.01
N GLY A 51 -4.88 11.83 12.96
CA GLY A 51 -5.38 11.63 11.59
C GLY A 51 -6.08 12.83 10.96
N LYS A 52 -5.68 14.05 11.32
CA LYS A 52 -6.20 15.29 10.70
C LYS A 52 -5.42 15.58 9.41
N PRO A 53 -6.02 16.23 8.38
CA PRO A 53 -5.33 16.60 7.14
C PRO A 53 -3.97 17.28 7.35
N ARG A 54 -3.88 18.16 8.36
CA ARG A 54 -2.61 18.83 8.71
C ARG A 54 -1.51 17.85 9.12
N HIS A 55 -1.84 16.79 9.87
CA HIS A 55 -0.86 15.81 10.35
C HIS A 55 -0.31 15.00 9.18
N PHE A 56 -1.17 14.61 8.23
CA PHE A 56 -0.70 13.92 7.02
C PHE A 56 0.30 14.77 6.23
N ALA A 57 0.00 16.05 6.01
CA ALA A 57 0.92 16.93 5.30
C ALA A 57 2.24 17.15 6.09
N GLU A 58 2.14 17.37 7.39
CA GLU A 58 3.27 17.61 8.28
C GLU A 58 4.23 16.42 8.34
N TYR A 59 3.72 15.23 8.64
CA TYR A 59 4.57 14.03 8.75
C TYR A 59 5.09 13.55 7.40
N MET A 60 4.32 13.67 6.31
CA MET A 60 4.85 13.36 4.98
C MET A 60 6.00 14.29 4.59
N LYS A 61 5.94 15.57 4.97
CA LYS A 61 7.07 16.49 4.76
C LYS A 61 8.24 16.18 5.68
N LEU A 62 7.99 15.89 6.94
CA LEU A 62 9.04 15.57 7.92
C LEU A 62 9.87 14.36 7.46
N TYR A 63 9.21 13.22 7.24
CA TYR A 63 9.89 12.01 6.80
C TYR A 63 10.39 12.13 5.36
N GLY A 64 9.64 12.79 4.48
CA GLY A 64 10.09 13.05 3.11
C GLY A 64 11.39 13.85 3.05
N TYR A 65 11.57 14.81 3.96
CA TYR A 65 12.79 15.60 4.06
C TYR A 65 13.93 14.84 4.73
N LEU A 66 13.62 13.91 5.65
CA LEU A 66 14.61 13.05 6.29
C LEU A 66 15.22 12.05 5.28
N TYR A 67 14.43 11.60 4.30
CA TYR A 67 14.82 10.59 3.30
C TYR A 67 14.75 11.11 1.85
N LEU A 68 15.42 12.21 1.51
CA LEU A 68 15.24 12.91 0.22
C LEU A 68 15.55 12.09 -1.05
N ASP A 69 16.43 11.09 -0.98
CA ASP A 69 16.98 10.38 -2.13
C ASP A 69 16.64 8.88 -2.09
N ILE A 70 15.34 8.58 -2.07
CA ILE A 70 14.81 7.22 -1.83
C ILE A 70 13.72 6.77 -2.82
N GLY A 71 13.50 7.51 -3.91
CA GLY A 71 12.57 7.10 -4.99
C GLY A 71 11.48 8.11 -5.37
N TYR A 72 11.34 9.24 -4.65
CA TYR A 72 10.22 10.16 -4.86
C TYR A 72 10.04 10.65 -6.31
N GLY A 73 8.81 10.54 -6.82
CA GLY A 73 8.41 11.21 -8.06
C GLY A 73 8.65 12.73 -8.04
N THR A 74 9.00 13.29 -9.20
CA THR A 74 9.49 14.69 -9.33
C THR A 74 8.58 15.74 -8.66
N SER A 75 7.26 15.62 -8.81
CA SER A 75 6.31 16.58 -8.24
C SER A 75 6.22 16.45 -6.72
N PHE A 76 6.34 15.24 -6.18
CA PHE A 76 6.30 15.00 -4.74
C PHE A 76 7.61 15.49 -4.07
N ALA A 77 8.76 15.25 -4.69
CA ALA A 77 10.05 15.79 -4.22
C ALA A 77 10.05 17.33 -4.13
N LYS A 78 9.46 18.01 -5.12
CA LYS A 78 9.23 19.47 -5.08
C LYS A 78 8.27 19.87 -3.96
N TRP A 79 7.22 19.08 -3.72
CA TRP A 79 6.25 19.37 -2.67
C TRP A 79 6.88 19.23 -1.27
N ILE A 80 7.67 18.19 -1.01
CA ILE A 80 8.39 17.97 0.25
C ILE A 80 9.26 19.19 0.59
N THR A 81 10.08 19.63 -0.36
CA THR A 81 11.06 20.71 -0.15
C THR A 81 10.43 22.11 -0.15
N SER A 82 9.19 22.25 -0.60
CA SER A 82 8.48 23.52 -0.63
C SER A 82 8.01 23.97 0.76
N LYS A 83 7.91 25.29 0.97
CA LYS A 83 7.33 25.86 2.21
C LYS A 83 5.81 25.69 2.28
N GLU A 84 5.13 25.63 1.14
CA GLU A 84 3.67 25.47 1.09
C GLU A 84 3.26 24.01 1.04
N SER A 85 2.17 23.64 1.71
CA SER A 85 1.65 22.25 1.68
C SER A 85 0.39 22.11 0.82
N LYS A 86 0.26 22.94 -0.23
CA LYS A 86 -0.87 22.84 -1.16
C LYS A 86 -0.72 21.59 -2.05
N PRO A 87 -1.79 20.81 -2.27
CA PRO A 87 -1.73 19.67 -3.18
C PRO A 87 -1.58 20.14 -4.64
N TYR A 88 -1.11 19.24 -5.50
CA TYR A 88 -0.69 19.57 -6.88
C TYR A 88 -1.42 18.75 -7.95
N ASN A 89 -2.64 18.29 -7.66
CA ASN A 89 -3.56 17.61 -8.58
C ASN A 89 -2.98 16.35 -9.23
N SER A 90 -2.22 15.57 -8.48
CA SER A 90 -1.65 14.29 -8.94
C SER A 90 -2.69 13.17 -8.98
N TRP A 91 -2.67 12.40 -10.07
CA TRP A 91 -3.41 11.15 -10.26
C TRP A 91 -2.55 9.89 -10.02
N GLY A 92 -1.29 10.08 -9.63
CA GLY A 92 -0.32 9.00 -9.46
C GLY A 92 -0.64 8.03 -8.32
N ASN A 93 -0.03 6.84 -8.38
CA ASN A 93 -0.16 5.74 -7.43
C ASN A 93 0.47 6.02 -6.05
N GLY A 94 1.25 7.09 -5.91
CA GLY A 94 1.85 7.52 -4.64
C GLY A 94 0.87 7.80 -3.50
N SER A 95 -0.42 7.99 -3.80
CA SER A 95 -1.48 8.04 -2.79
C SER A 95 -1.89 6.66 -2.28
N ALA A 96 -1.90 5.65 -3.15
CA ALA A 96 -2.32 4.28 -2.87
C ALA A 96 -1.23 3.48 -2.16
N MET A 97 0.02 3.70 -2.56
CA MET A 97 1.18 2.95 -2.07
C MET A 97 1.39 3.04 -0.56
N ARG A 98 1.07 4.22 0.01
CA ARG A 98 1.28 4.56 1.42
C ARG A 98 0.05 4.42 2.32
N VAL A 99 -1.11 4.10 1.75
CA VAL A 99 -2.41 4.22 2.45
C VAL A 99 -2.68 3.06 3.41
N SER A 100 -1.82 2.04 3.44
CA SER A 100 -2.06 0.82 4.19
C SER A 100 -2.48 1.02 5.64
N PRO A 101 -1.92 1.98 6.43
CA PRO A 101 -2.33 2.20 7.81
C PRO A 101 -3.81 2.56 7.96
N CYS A 102 -4.40 3.27 6.99
CA CYS A 102 -5.82 3.64 7.01
C CYS A 102 -6.75 2.42 7.02
N GLY A 103 -6.36 1.32 6.37
CA GLY A 103 -7.12 0.06 6.32
C GLY A 103 -7.22 -0.69 7.65
N TRP A 104 -6.39 -0.33 8.64
CA TRP A 104 -6.31 -1.01 9.94
C TRP A 104 -7.10 -0.31 11.06
N ILE A 105 -7.54 0.93 10.85
CA ILE A 105 -8.11 1.77 11.92
C ILE A 105 -9.52 1.37 12.33
N ALA A 106 -10.38 1.01 11.38
CA ALA A 106 -11.74 0.60 11.70
C ALA A 106 -11.71 -0.71 12.50
N LYS A 107 -12.43 -0.73 13.64
CA LYS A 107 -12.63 -1.95 14.42
C LYS A 107 -13.54 -2.91 13.66
N LEU A 108 -13.36 -4.22 13.84
CA LEU A 108 -14.18 -5.22 13.15
C LEU A 108 -15.52 -5.51 13.85
N ASN A 109 -15.74 -4.96 15.06
CA ASN A 109 -16.95 -5.14 15.86
C ASN A 109 -18.01 -4.04 15.67
N ILE A 110 -17.72 -3.03 14.85
CA ILE A 110 -18.72 -2.04 14.42
C ILE A 110 -19.40 -2.51 13.12
N PRO A 111 -20.54 -1.95 12.71
CA PRO A 111 -21.18 -2.28 11.44
C PRO A 111 -20.21 -2.16 10.26
N PHE A 112 -20.23 -3.14 9.36
CA PHE A 112 -19.30 -3.22 8.22
C PHE A 112 -19.24 -1.93 7.41
N GLU A 113 -20.41 -1.38 7.05
CA GLU A 113 -20.51 -0.16 6.25
C GLU A 113 -19.95 1.08 6.98
N GLU A 114 -20.09 1.14 8.30
CA GLU A 114 -19.52 2.23 9.10
C GLU A 114 -18.00 2.14 9.14
N GLY A 115 -17.45 0.95 9.36
CA GLY A 115 -16.00 0.72 9.34
C GLY A 115 -15.38 0.94 7.96
N LEU A 116 -16.06 0.51 6.90
CA LEU A 116 -15.64 0.74 5.52
C LEU A 116 -15.63 2.24 5.19
N LYS A 117 -16.70 2.97 5.55
CA LYS A 117 -16.78 4.41 5.37
C LYS A 117 -15.66 5.15 6.13
N LEU A 118 -15.39 4.77 7.38
CA LEU A 118 -14.31 5.36 8.17
C LEU A 118 -12.95 5.16 7.48
N THR A 119 -12.71 3.95 6.99
CA THR A 119 -11.48 3.57 6.28
C THR A 119 -11.29 4.42 5.03
N GLU A 120 -12.31 4.52 4.19
CA GLU A 120 -12.27 5.28 2.94
C GLU A 120 -12.18 6.80 3.15
N ASP A 121 -12.86 7.33 4.17
CA ASP A 121 -12.79 8.75 4.52
C ASP A 121 -11.39 9.13 5.00
N LEU A 122 -10.72 8.26 5.75
CA LEU A 122 -9.35 8.47 6.22
C LEU A 122 -8.36 8.38 5.05
N ALA A 123 -8.51 7.38 4.18
CA ALA A 123 -7.71 7.22 2.96
C ALA A 123 -7.84 8.42 2.01
N LYS A 124 -9.04 8.98 1.89
CA LYS A 124 -9.28 10.22 1.12
C LYS A 124 -8.51 11.39 1.72
N LYS A 125 -8.61 11.60 3.04
CA LYS A 125 -7.89 12.69 3.73
C LYS A 125 -6.37 12.59 3.58
N SER A 126 -5.81 11.38 3.63
CA SER A 126 -4.37 11.17 3.43
C SER A 126 -3.93 11.36 1.98
N ALA A 127 -4.80 11.12 1.00
CA ALA A 127 -4.50 11.34 -0.41
C ALA A 127 -4.57 12.84 -0.78
N GLU A 128 -5.62 13.55 -0.34
CA GLU A 128 -5.93 14.93 -0.74
C GLU A 128 -4.83 15.96 -0.43
N VAL A 129 -3.92 15.67 0.50
CA VAL A 129 -2.79 16.57 0.82
C VAL A 129 -1.76 16.70 -0.30
N THR A 130 -1.76 15.78 -1.28
CA THR A 130 -0.83 15.80 -2.44
C THR A 130 -1.51 15.38 -3.76
N HIS A 131 -2.35 14.35 -3.70
CA HIS A 131 -3.01 13.70 -4.83
C HIS A 131 -4.51 14.02 -4.83
N ASN A 132 -4.87 15.31 -4.89
CA ASN A 132 -6.26 15.76 -4.87
C ASN A 132 -7.01 15.58 -6.21
N HIS A 133 -6.39 14.90 -7.19
CA HIS A 133 -7.11 14.45 -8.39
C HIS A 133 -8.06 13.29 -8.03
N PRO A 134 -9.27 13.20 -8.63
CA PRO A 134 -10.21 12.11 -8.34
C PRO A 134 -9.60 10.71 -8.45
N GLU A 135 -8.75 10.46 -9.44
CA GLU A 135 -8.08 9.16 -9.63
C GLU A 135 -7.03 8.85 -8.54
N GLY A 136 -6.31 9.87 -8.05
CA GLY A 136 -5.38 9.71 -6.94
C GLY A 136 -6.10 9.34 -5.64
N ILE A 137 -7.20 10.03 -5.34
CA ILE A 137 -8.08 9.72 -4.19
C ILE A 137 -8.67 8.32 -4.33
N LYS A 138 -9.20 7.99 -5.52
CA LYS A 138 -9.83 6.71 -5.83
C LYS A 138 -8.89 5.53 -5.56
N GLY A 139 -7.63 5.61 -6.02
CA GLY A 139 -6.65 4.54 -5.79
C GLY A 139 -6.35 4.29 -4.31
N ALA A 140 -6.23 5.37 -3.53
CA ALA A 140 -6.03 5.29 -2.08
C ALA A 140 -7.24 4.66 -1.36
N GLN A 141 -8.45 5.09 -1.71
CA GLN A 141 -9.67 4.52 -1.13
C GLN A 141 -9.85 3.05 -1.50
N ALA A 142 -9.65 2.68 -2.76
CA ALA A 142 -9.75 1.30 -3.23
C ALA A 142 -8.77 0.36 -2.51
N THR A 143 -7.52 0.81 -2.32
CA THR A 143 -6.49 0.05 -1.61
C THR A 143 -6.85 -0.12 -0.13
N ALA A 144 -7.24 0.95 0.57
CA ALA A 144 -7.64 0.87 1.97
C ALA A 144 -8.90 0.01 2.17
N ALA A 145 -9.87 0.11 1.26
CA ALA A 145 -11.05 -0.75 1.25
C ALA A 145 -10.66 -2.23 1.07
N ALA A 146 -9.75 -2.55 0.14
CA ALA A 146 -9.27 -3.92 -0.06
C ALA A 146 -8.68 -4.53 1.22
N ILE A 147 -7.86 -3.77 1.94
CA ILE A 147 -7.31 -4.17 3.25
C ILE A 147 -8.44 -4.44 4.25
N PHE A 148 -9.43 -3.54 4.37
CA PHE A 148 -10.54 -3.69 5.30
C PHE A 148 -11.42 -4.91 4.98
N PHE A 149 -11.73 -5.15 3.71
CA PHE A 149 -12.43 -6.37 3.26
C PHE A 149 -11.66 -7.62 3.68
N MET A 150 -10.35 -7.66 3.48
CA MET A 150 -9.53 -8.82 3.81
C MET A 150 -9.40 -9.07 5.31
N ARG A 151 -9.35 -8.01 6.14
CA ARG A 151 -9.42 -8.14 7.60
C ARG A 151 -10.71 -8.85 8.03
N HIS A 152 -11.85 -8.48 7.43
CA HIS A 152 -13.13 -9.16 7.68
C HIS A 152 -13.20 -10.58 7.13
N GLY A 153 -12.65 -10.82 5.94
CA GLY A 153 -12.52 -12.16 5.37
C GLY A 153 -11.74 -13.09 6.29
N LYS A 154 -10.59 -12.62 6.78
CA LYS A 154 -9.75 -13.35 7.74
C LYS A 154 -10.48 -13.59 9.06
N SER A 155 -11.11 -12.57 9.66
CA SER A 155 -11.79 -12.71 10.95
C SER A 155 -12.97 -13.68 10.93
N LYS A 156 -13.54 -13.93 9.75
CA LYS A 156 -14.66 -14.87 9.54
C LYS A 156 -14.23 -16.21 8.95
N ASN A 157 -12.92 -16.43 8.76
CA ASN A 157 -12.38 -17.59 8.04
C ASN A 157 -13.03 -17.79 6.65
N ALA A 158 -13.21 -16.68 5.92
CA ALA A 158 -13.97 -16.60 4.66
C ALA A 158 -13.23 -15.73 3.62
N VAL A 159 -11.91 -15.84 3.54
CA VAL A 159 -11.07 -15.01 2.65
C VAL A 159 -11.53 -15.09 1.19
N GLU A 160 -11.78 -16.30 0.67
CA GLU A 160 -12.21 -16.49 -0.72
C GLU A 160 -13.59 -15.87 -1.02
N GLU A 161 -14.53 -15.96 -0.07
CA GLU A 161 -15.83 -15.28 -0.19
C GLU A 161 -15.64 -13.76 -0.25
N TYR A 162 -14.75 -13.23 0.60
CA TYR A 162 -14.47 -11.80 0.65
C TYR A 162 -13.65 -11.31 -0.54
N LYS A 163 -12.83 -12.14 -1.19
CA LYS A 163 -12.18 -11.81 -2.47
C LYS A 163 -13.22 -11.52 -3.55
N ASN A 164 -14.26 -12.36 -3.64
CA ASN A 164 -15.36 -12.13 -4.59
C ASN A 164 -16.13 -10.84 -4.27
N LYS A 165 -16.48 -10.61 -3.00
CA LYS A 165 -17.14 -9.37 -2.57
C LYS A 165 -16.29 -8.13 -2.85
N LEU A 166 -14.98 -8.23 -2.62
CA LEU A 166 -14.04 -7.16 -2.93
C LEU A 166 -14.02 -6.86 -4.43
N LYS A 167 -13.88 -7.89 -5.27
CA LYS A 167 -13.88 -7.74 -6.72
C LYS A 167 -15.15 -7.02 -7.20
N ASP A 168 -16.32 -7.43 -6.73
CA ASP A 168 -17.59 -6.79 -7.06
C ASP A 168 -17.65 -5.34 -6.56
N TYR A 169 -17.20 -5.09 -5.33
CA TYR A 169 -17.18 -3.75 -4.73
C TYR A 169 -16.31 -2.79 -5.53
N ILE A 170 -15.08 -3.21 -5.87
CA ILE A 170 -14.13 -2.38 -6.59
C ILE A 170 -14.63 -2.03 -7.99
N GLN A 171 -15.16 -3.02 -8.73
CA GLN A 171 -15.73 -2.81 -10.06
C GLN A 171 -16.96 -1.91 -10.03
N ASN A 172 -17.85 -2.09 -9.05
CA ASN A 172 -19.10 -1.32 -8.97
C ASN A 172 -18.88 0.11 -8.48
N LYS A 173 -18.07 0.31 -7.45
CA LYS A 173 -17.86 1.62 -6.83
C LYS A 173 -16.79 2.43 -7.52
N TYR A 174 -15.60 1.86 -7.72
CA TYR A 174 -14.44 2.58 -8.25
C TYR A 174 -14.27 2.45 -9.77
N LYS A 175 -15.02 1.54 -10.41
CA LYS A 175 -14.98 1.30 -11.86
C LYS A 175 -13.62 0.85 -12.38
N TYR A 176 -12.80 0.26 -11.51
CA TYR A 176 -11.60 -0.45 -11.97
C TYR A 176 -12.00 -1.79 -12.58
N ASP A 177 -11.49 -2.08 -13.77
CA ASP A 177 -11.63 -3.39 -14.38
C ASP A 177 -10.67 -4.37 -13.70
N LEU A 178 -11.21 -5.51 -13.26
CA LEU A 178 -10.48 -6.60 -12.61
C LEU A 178 -10.71 -7.92 -13.36
N ASN A 179 -11.19 -7.87 -14.61
CA ASN A 179 -11.46 -9.05 -15.45
C ASN A 179 -10.32 -9.30 -16.44
N PHE A 180 -9.12 -9.41 -15.89
CA PHE A 180 -7.94 -9.90 -16.58
C PHE A 180 -7.21 -10.85 -15.65
N THR A 181 -6.31 -11.65 -16.21
CA THR A 181 -5.43 -12.52 -15.43
C THR A 181 -4.00 -12.01 -15.42
N LEU A 182 -3.23 -12.35 -14.38
CA LEU A 182 -1.80 -12.01 -14.34
C LEU A 182 -1.04 -12.63 -15.52
N ASN A 183 -1.41 -13.84 -15.93
CA ASN A 183 -0.81 -14.52 -17.08
C ASN A 183 -1.01 -13.75 -18.39
N GLU A 184 -2.19 -13.16 -18.60
CA GLU A 184 -2.48 -12.36 -19.79
C GLU A 184 -1.65 -11.08 -19.84
N ILE A 185 -1.47 -10.39 -18.71
CA ILE A 185 -0.78 -9.09 -18.68
C ILE A 185 0.74 -9.20 -18.53
N ARG A 186 1.26 -10.28 -17.95
CA ARG A 186 2.69 -10.45 -17.62
C ARG A 186 3.64 -10.10 -18.79
N PRO A 187 3.40 -10.55 -20.03
CA PRO A 187 4.32 -10.29 -21.14
C PRO A 187 4.41 -8.81 -21.56
N SER A 188 3.36 -8.02 -21.33
CA SER A 188 3.22 -6.67 -21.89
C SER A 188 3.03 -5.55 -20.87
N TYR A 189 2.73 -5.87 -19.61
CA TYR A 189 2.63 -4.86 -18.56
C TYR A 189 4.00 -4.21 -18.34
N ALA A 190 4.02 -2.89 -18.16
CA ALA A 190 5.24 -2.10 -18.10
C ALA A 190 5.05 -0.95 -17.11
N PHE A 191 6.13 -0.25 -16.80
CA PHE A 191 6.15 0.82 -15.81
C PHE A 191 5.04 1.84 -16.04
N ASN A 192 4.29 2.15 -14.97
CA ASN A 192 3.24 3.15 -14.99
C ASN A 192 2.95 3.68 -13.59
N GLU A 193 3.19 4.98 -13.40
CA GLU A 193 2.99 5.68 -12.13
C GLU A 193 1.52 6.05 -11.82
N SER A 194 0.52 5.63 -12.62
CA SER A 194 -0.90 5.97 -12.39
C SER A 194 -1.59 5.02 -11.42
N CYS A 195 -2.51 5.55 -10.62
CA CYS A 195 -3.45 4.71 -9.87
C CYS A 195 -4.21 3.74 -10.79
N GLN A 196 -4.66 4.19 -11.96
CA GLN A 196 -5.51 3.42 -12.88
C GLN A 196 -4.80 2.24 -13.54
N LYS A 197 -3.47 2.27 -13.60
CA LYS A 197 -2.66 1.19 -14.17
C LYS A 197 -1.81 0.47 -13.14
N THR A 198 -1.88 0.83 -11.85
CA THR A 198 -1.18 0.11 -10.77
C THR A 198 -2.15 -0.58 -9.82
N VAL A 199 -3.16 0.15 -9.32
CA VAL A 199 -4.09 -0.35 -8.29
C VAL A 199 -4.89 -1.58 -8.74
N PRO A 200 -5.51 -1.62 -9.95
CA PRO A 200 -6.20 -2.83 -10.39
C PRO A 200 -5.26 -4.04 -10.51
N GLN A 201 -4.03 -3.83 -11.00
CA GLN A 201 -3.00 -4.87 -11.15
C GLN A 201 -2.56 -5.40 -9.79
N ALA A 202 -2.38 -4.53 -8.80
CA ALA A 202 -2.03 -4.92 -7.44
C ALA A 202 -3.16 -5.71 -6.77
N ILE A 203 -4.41 -5.29 -6.98
CA ILE A 203 -5.59 -6.00 -6.46
C ILE A 203 -5.71 -7.37 -7.13
N VAL A 204 -5.59 -7.48 -8.45
CA VAL A 204 -5.62 -8.78 -9.15
C VAL A 204 -4.45 -9.67 -8.73
N SER A 205 -3.27 -9.11 -8.49
CA SER A 205 -2.10 -9.84 -7.96
C SER A 205 -2.40 -10.52 -6.62
N PHE A 206 -3.18 -9.84 -5.76
CA PHE A 206 -3.71 -10.41 -4.54
C PHE A 206 -4.87 -11.40 -4.79
N LEU A 207 -5.84 -11.08 -5.66
CA LEU A 207 -6.99 -11.95 -5.90
C LEU A 207 -6.58 -13.34 -6.41
N GLU A 208 -5.55 -13.41 -7.27
CA GLU A 208 -4.97 -14.66 -7.78
C GLU A 208 -3.95 -15.31 -6.83
N SER A 209 -3.71 -14.75 -5.65
CA SER A 209 -2.75 -15.31 -4.69
C SER A 209 -3.36 -16.37 -3.79
N GLU A 210 -2.54 -17.33 -3.36
CA GLU A 210 -2.94 -18.37 -2.39
C GLU A 210 -2.43 -18.10 -0.96
N ASN A 211 -1.37 -17.32 -0.83
CA ASN A 211 -0.75 -16.96 0.44
C ASN A 211 0.04 -15.64 0.31
N PHE A 212 0.64 -15.19 1.41
CA PHE A 212 1.35 -13.92 1.45
C PHE A 212 2.52 -13.84 0.48
N GLU A 213 3.42 -14.83 0.49
CA GLU A 213 4.58 -14.84 -0.41
C GLU A 213 4.14 -14.94 -1.87
N ASP A 214 3.15 -15.78 -2.14
CA ASP A 214 2.58 -15.94 -3.48
C ASP A 214 2.02 -14.62 -4.04
N ALA A 215 1.37 -13.81 -3.19
CA ALA A 215 0.87 -12.48 -3.56
C ALA A 215 2.01 -11.53 -3.96
N ILE A 216 3.10 -11.50 -3.18
CA ILE A 216 4.29 -10.70 -3.52
C ILE A 216 4.90 -11.17 -4.83
N ARG A 217 5.10 -12.49 -5.00
CA ARG A 217 5.63 -13.06 -6.23
C ARG A 217 4.76 -12.76 -7.44
N ASN A 218 3.44 -12.81 -7.29
CA ASN A 218 2.48 -12.42 -8.32
C ASN A 218 2.72 -10.98 -8.79
N ALA A 219 2.76 -10.02 -7.85
CA ALA A 219 3.00 -8.61 -8.15
C ALA A 219 4.35 -8.40 -8.86
N ILE A 220 5.45 -8.89 -8.28
CA ILE A 220 6.78 -8.74 -8.88
C ILE A 220 6.85 -9.37 -10.27
N SER A 221 6.25 -10.55 -10.46
CA SER A 221 6.34 -11.29 -11.72
C SER A 221 5.69 -10.58 -12.90
N ILE A 222 4.76 -9.64 -12.69
CA ILE A 222 4.16 -8.88 -13.78
C ILE A 222 5.00 -7.65 -14.16
N GLY A 223 6.01 -7.27 -13.37
CA GLY A 223 6.84 -6.08 -13.56
C GLY A 223 6.07 -4.77 -13.40
N GLY A 224 6.54 -3.72 -14.07
CA GLY A 224 6.03 -2.37 -13.93
C GLY A 224 6.71 -1.62 -12.79
N ASP A 225 5.98 -0.69 -12.19
CA ASP A 225 6.35 0.00 -10.95
C ASP A 225 6.27 -1.00 -9.78
N SER A 226 7.33 -1.80 -9.62
CA SER A 226 7.27 -3.13 -9.00
C SER A 226 7.23 -3.09 -7.48
N ASP A 227 7.97 -2.16 -6.87
CA ASP A 227 7.91 -1.80 -5.46
C ASP A 227 6.52 -1.27 -5.09
N THR A 228 6.00 -0.27 -5.79
CA THR A 228 4.66 0.29 -5.52
C THR A 228 3.57 -0.78 -5.66
N LEU A 229 3.60 -1.53 -6.77
CA LEU A 229 2.65 -2.60 -7.04
C LEU A 229 2.67 -3.66 -5.92
N ALA A 230 3.86 -4.11 -5.53
CA ALA A 230 4.02 -5.11 -4.49
C ALA A 230 3.69 -4.55 -3.09
N ALA A 231 3.94 -3.27 -2.80
CA ALA A 231 3.55 -2.63 -1.55
C ALA A 231 2.02 -2.63 -1.39
N ILE A 232 1.29 -2.27 -2.44
CA ILE A 232 -0.17 -2.32 -2.45
C ILE A 232 -0.65 -3.78 -2.27
N THR A 233 -0.15 -4.72 -3.08
CA THR A 233 -0.52 -6.15 -3.00
C THR A 233 -0.22 -6.76 -1.63
N GLY A 234 0.98 -6.52 -1.10
CA GLY A 234 1.45 -7.03 0.18
C GLY A 234 0.61 -6.51 1.35
N SER A 235 0.18 -5.25 1.30
CA SER A 235 -0.69 -4.67 2.32
C SER A 235 -2.05 -5.38 2.41
N ILE A 236 -2.61 -5.79 1.27
CA ILE A 236 -3.88 -6.54 1.18
C ILE A 236 -3.65 -7.99 1.62
N ALA A 237 -2.56 -8.61 1.17
CA ALA A 237 -2.19 -9.98 1.52
C ALA A 237 -1.94 -10.16 3.03
N GLU A 238 -1.30 -9.20 3.69
CA GLU A 238 -1.10 -9.19 5.15
C GLU A 238 -2.45 -9.28 5.89
N ALA A 239 -3.44 -8.52 5.43
CA ALA A 239 -4.78 -8.51 6.02
C ALA A 239 -5.51 -9.85 5.82
N ALA A 240 -5.30 -10.52 4.68
CA ALA A 240 -5.94 -11.79 4.35
C ALA A 240 -5.29 -13.00 5.04
N TYR A 241 -3.95 -13.08 4.96
CA TYR A 241 -3.20 -14.30 5.30
C TYR A 241 -2.36 -14.13 6.57
N GLY A 242 -2.05 -12.89 6.98
CA GLY A 242 -0.93 -12.64 7.88
C GLY A 242 0.41 -12.80 7.16
N ILE A 243 1.51 -12.66 7.90
CA ILE A 243 2.87 -12.74 7.35
C ILE A 243 3.62 -13.86 8.08
N PRO A 244 4.29 -14.78 7.37
CA PRO A 244 5.20 -15.76 7.98
C PRO A 244 6.30 -15.07 8.79
N GLU A 245 6.65 -15.61 9.96
CA GLU A 245 7.56 -14.93 10.90
C GLU A 245 8.94 -14.65 10.31
N TYR A 246 9.51 -15.61 9.57
CA TYR A 246 10.80 -15.45 8.92
C TYR A 246 10.83 -14.30 7.89
N ILE A 247 9.68 -14.01 7.23
CA ILE A 247 9.56 -12.87 6.31
C ILE A 247 9.53 -11.56 7.10
N LYS A 248 8.83 -11.52 8.25
CA LYS A 248 8.80 -10.33 9.11
C LYS A 248 10.19 -9.98 9.62
N GLU A 249 10.89 -10.96 10.21
CA GLU A 249 12.23 -10.77 10.76
C GLU A 249 13.19 -10.29 9.68
N LYS A 250 13.14 -10.91 8.49
CA LYS A 250 13.99 -10.53 7.38
C LYS A 250 13.69 -9.12 6.88
N ALA A 251 12.42 -8.75 6.71
CA ALA A 251 12.04 -7.40 6.29
C ALA A 251 12.44 -6.32 7.31
N ILE A 252 12.22 -6.58 8.60
CA ILE A 252 12.63 -5.65 9.68
C ILE A 252 14.15 -5.45 9.67
N SER A 253 14.94 -6.44 9.25
CA SER A 253 16.40 -6.28 9.15
C SER A 253 16.86 -5.25 8.12
N TYR A 254 16.04 -4.89 7.13
CA TYR A 254 16.34 -3.85 6.13
C TYR A 254 16.04 -2.43 6.61
N LEU A 255 15.24 -2.28 7.67
CA LEU A 255 14.82 -0.97 8.16
C LEU A 255 15.89 -0.34 9.05
N ASP A 256 16.07 0.97 8.97
CA ASP A 256 16.87 1.72 9.95
C ASP A 256 16.11 1.90 11.28
N ASN A 257 16.74 2.58 12.24
CA ASN A 257 16.19 2.72 13.58
C ASN A 257 14.98 3.66 13.60
N GLU A 258 15.06 4.76 12.87
CA GLU A 258 14.03 5.78 12.76
C GLU A 258 12.72 5.17 12.21
N ILE A 259 12.79 4.38 11.13
CA ILE A 259 11.63 3.68 10.58
C ILE A 259 11.11 2.60 11.55
N LYS A 260 12.01 1.85 12.22
CA LYS A 260 11.64 0.83 13.21
C LYS A 260 10.91 1.41 14.41
N GLU A 261 11.31 2.58 14.90
CA GLU A 261 10.69 3.23 16.06
C GLU A 261 9.22 3.54 15.78
N VAL A 262 8.91 4.15 14.63
CA VAL A 262 7.53 4.44 14.24
C VAL A 262 6.74 3.17 13.96
N TYR A 263 7.37 2.18 13.32
CA TYR A 263 6.75 0.87 13.14
C TYR A 263 6.29 0.27 14.47
N ASN A 264 7.16 0.28 15.49
CA ASN A 264 6.83 -0.24 16.83
C ASN A 264 5.73 0.60 17.50
N SER A 265 5.79 1.93 17.40
CA SER A 265 4.74 2.83 17.90
C SER A 265 3.38 2.52 17.26
N TRP A 266 3.36 2.24 15.96
CA TRP A 266 2.15 1.85 15.24
C TRP A 266 1.57 0.52 15.72
N ILE A 267 2.42 -0.50 15.95
CA ILE A 267 1.95 -1.79 16.49
C ILE A 267 1.32 -1.59 17.88
N ASN A 268 2.01 -0.86 18.78
CA ASN A 268 1.48 -0.53 20.10
C ASN A 268 0.16 0.25 20.02
N PHE A 269 0.05 1.18 19.08
CA PHE A 269 -1.17 1.95 18.84
C PHE A 269 -2.33 1.04 18.43
N LEU A 270 -2.13 0.10 17.51
CA LEU A 270 -3.16 -0.86 17.11
C LEU A 270 -3.57 -1.78 18.27
N ASP A 271 -2.61 -2.25 19.05
CA ASP A 271 -2.89 -3.10 20.21
C ASP A 271 -3.68 -2.37 21.29
N SER A 272 -3.43 -1.08 21.51
CA SER A 272 -4.21 -0.24 22.44
C SER A 272 -5.67 -0.01 22.01
N LYS A 273 -6.00 -0.27 20.73
CA LYS A 273 -7.32 -0.05 20.14
C LYS A 273 -8.17 -1.31 20.05
N ASN A 274 -7.57 -2.49 20.11
CA ASN A 274 -8.25 -3.79 20.11
C ASN A 274 -8.79 -4.14 21.50
#